data_AF-A0A538F137-F1
#
_entry.id   AF-A0A538F137-F1
#
_cell.length_a   1.000
_cell.length_b   1.000
_cell.length_c   1.000
_cell.angle_alpha   90.00
_cell.angle_beta   90.00
_cell.angle_gamma   90.00
#
_symmetry.space_group_name_H-M   'P 1'
#
loop_
_entity.id
_entity.type
_entity.pdbx_description
1 polymer ?
#
loop_
_entity_poly.entity_id
_entity_poly.type
_entity_poly.pdbx_seq_one_letter_code
_entity_poly.pdbx_strand_id
1 'polypeptide(L)'
;SAGPALAVLAPGVDRATVEHTGHLLVREPASRWGVRSYAERGPVWSPRNYWRGPVWANLTWLCALGFELHGETERAEALRAQVLRFAEEAGMREYADPRTGHGLGARRFSWTAALTLRVLAEQGAREQLPSNSDGPS
;
A
#
# COMPACT_ATOMS: atom_id res chain seq x y z
N SER A 1 7.69 3.09 13.35
CA SER A 1 8.14 3.13 11.94
C SER A 1 7.42 2.02 11.18
N ALA A 2 7.13 2.19 9.89
CA ALA A 2 6.64 1.12 9.02
C ALA A 2 7.74 0.20 8.47
N GLY A 3 9.02 0.47 8.78
CA GLY A 3 10.15 -0.39 8.39
C GLY A 3 9.95 -1.89 8.71
N PRO A 4 9.50 -2.28 9.92
CA PRO A 4 9.22 -3.68 10.24
C PRO A 4 8.12 -4.30 9.37
N ALA A 5 7.23 -3.48 8.81
CA ALA A 5 6.18 -3.96 7.95
C ALA A 5 6.65 -4.33 6.54
N LEU A 6 7.89 -3.99 6.16
CA LEU A 6 8.53 -4.54 4.96
C LEU A 6 9.08 -5.95 5.18
N ALA A 7 9.03 -6.49 6.40
CA ALA A 7 9.48 -7.86 6.67
C ALA A 7 8.71 -8.90 5.85
N VAL A 8 7.44 -8.62 5.48
CA VAL A 8 6.64 -9.49 4.58
C VAL A 8 7.15 -9.53 3.14
N LEU A 9 8.20 -8.78 2.79
CA LEU A 9 8.90 -8.95 1.51
C LEU A 9 9.99 -10.03 1.57
N ALA A 10 10.37 -10.49 2.76
CA ALA A 10 11.40 -11.50 2.91
C ALA A 10 10.85 -12.91 2.59
N PRO A 11 11.58 -13.74 1.84
CA PRO A 11 11.17 -15.11 1.61
C PRO A 11 11.21 -15.93 2.91
N GLY A 12 10.28 -16.88 3.06
CA GLY A 12 10.29 -17.84 4.17
C GLY A 12 9.77 -17.30 5.51
N VAL A 13 9.15 -16.11 5.53
CA VAL A 13 8.45 -15.58 6.71
C VAL A 13 7.25 -16.46 7.02
N ASP A 14 7.12 -16.85 8.29
CA ASP A 14 6.03 -17.71 8.74
C ASP A 14 4.68 -16.99 8.74
N ARG A 15 3.60 -17.78 8.69
CA ARG A 15 2.24 -17.26 8.59
C ARG A 15 1.84 -16.36 9.76
N ALA A 16 2.32 -16.64 10.98
CA ALA A 16 1.97 -15.83 12.14
C ALA A 16 2.63 -14.45 12.07
N THR A 17 3.86 -14.36 11.55
CA THR A 17 4.53 -13.09 11.28
C THR A 17 3.82 -12.28 10.19
N VAL A 18 3.36 -12.93 9.11
CA VAL A 18 2.56 -12.27 8.06
C VAL A 18 1.25 -11.72 8.63
N GLU A 19 0.54 -12.52 9.42
CA GLU A 19 -0.72 -12.13 10.03
C GLU A 19 -0.54 -10.99 11.03
N HIS A 20 0.47 -11.07 11.90
CA HIS A 20 0.82 -10.00 12.83
C HIS A 20 1.17 -8.70 12.11
N THR A 21 1.95 -8.79 11.02
CA THR A 21 2.28 -7.64 10.17
C THR A 21 1.04 -7.06 9.51
N GLY A 22 0.10 -7.91 9.07
CA GLY A 22 -1.26 -7.54 8.66
C GLY A 22 -1.97 -6.69 9.69
N HIS A 23 -2.08 -7.19 10.92
CA HIS A 23 -2.73 -6.46 12.00
C HIS A 23 -2.04 -5.14 12.33
N LEU A 24 -0.71 -5.11 12.35
CA LEU A 24 0.03 -3.88 12.54
C LEU A 24 -0.31 -2.91 11.42
N LEU A 25 -0.12 -3.28 10.15
CA LEU A 25 -0.31 -2.44 8.98
C LEU A 25 -1.72 -1.88 8.83
N VAL A 26 -2.74 -2.69 9.14
CA VAL A 26 -4.16 -2.35 9.02
C VAL A 26 -4.66 -1.53 10.23
N ARG A 27 -4.00 -1.59 11.39
CA ARG A 27 -4.43 -0.86 12.59
C ARG A 27 -3.60 0.38 12.88
N GLU A 28 -2.27 0.27 12.91
CA GLU A 28 -1.39 1.31 13.49
C GLU A 28 -0.81 2.29 12.44
N PRO A 29 -0.29 1.88 11.26
CA PRO A 29 0.08 2.78 10.20
C PRO A 29 -1.00 2.89 9.10
N ALA A 30 -2.19 2.31 9.25
CA ALA A 30 -3.25 2.43 8.24
C ALA A 30 -3.88 3.82 8.18
N SER A 31 -4.02 4.34 6.97
CA SER A 31 -4.86 5.50 6.67
C SER A 31 -5.77 5.18 5.49
N ARG A 32 -6.73 6.07 5.20
CA ARG A 32 -7.59 5.97 4.01
C ARG A 32 -6.80 5.95 2.70
N TRP A 33 -5.63 6.61 2.66
CA TRP A 33 -4.78 6.74 1.47
C TRP A 33 -3.61 5.75 1.43
N GLY A 34 -3.51 4.82 2.39
CA GLY A 34 -2.43 3.82 2.43
C GLY A 34 -1.63 3.80 3.72
N VAL A 35 -0.40 3.29 3.63
CA VAL A 35 0.48 3.02 4.77
C VAL A 35 1.29 4.27 5.15
N ARG A 36 1.17 4.66 6.42
CA ARG A 36 2.00 5.69 7.06
C ARG A 36 3.43 5.20 7.21
N SER A 37 4.40 6.07 6.95
CA SER A 37 5.84 5.82 7.23
C SER A 37 6.13 5.61 8.73
N TYR A 38 5.29 6.14 9.61
CA TYR A 38 5.43 6.01 11.06
C TYR A 38 4.06 5.98 11.76
N ALA A 39 3.94 5.18 12.82
CA ALA A 39 2.69 5.03 13.58
C ALA A 39 2.32 6.34 14.30
N GLU A 40 1.03 6.68 14.29
CA GLU A 40 0.51 7.95 14.83
C GLU A 40 0.76 8.11 16.33
N ARG A 41 0.77 7.00 17.07
CA ARG A 41 0.99 6.98 18.52
C ARG A 41 2.46 6.93 18.93
N GLY A 42 3.39 6.93 17.97
CA GLY A 42 4.81 6.85 18.30
C GLY A 42 5.38 8.21 18.77
N PRO A 43 6.45 8.21 19.58
CA PRO A 43 6.91 9.40 20.33
C PRO A 43 7.42 10.56 19.46
N VAL A 44 7.77 10.30 18.20
CA VAL A 44 8.33 11.30 17.27
C VAL A 44 7.46 11.47 16.02
N TRP A 45 6.19 11.09 16.11
CA TRP A 45 5.26 11.18 14.99
C TRP A 45 5.04 12.63 14.54
N SER A 46 5.08 12.84 13.24
CA SER A 46 4.81 14.12 12.60
C SER A 46 4.22 13.90 11.20
N PRO A 47 2.95 14.30 10.94
CA PRO A 47 2.17 13.93 9.76
C PRO A 47 2.68 14.55 8.46
N ARG A 48 3.54 15.58 8.57
CA ARG A 48 4.06 16.34 7.42
C ARG A 48 5.58 16.22 7.27
N ASN A 49 6.23 15.48 8.17
CA ASN A 49 7.67 15.33 8.17
C ASN A 49 8.05 13.99 7.52
N TYR A 50 8.12 14.01 6.19
CA TYR A 50 8.76 12.99 5.35
C TYR A 50 8.55 11.52 5.80
N TRP A 51 9.52 10.90 6.49
CA TRP A 51 9.45 9.49 6.94
C TRP A 51 8.91 9.29 8.36
N ARG A 52 8.33 10.31 8.99
CA ARG A 52 7.86 10.29 10.39
C ARG A 52 6.35 10.35 10.55
N GLY A 53 5.58 9.99 9.54
CA GLY A 53 4.12 10.01 9.64
C GLY A 53 3.34 10.03 8.31
N PRO A 54 3.79 10.75 7.26
CA PRO A 54 3.10 10.77 5.98
C PRO A 54 2.85 9.40 5.37
N VAL A 55 1.85 9.35 4.51
CA VAL A 55 1.51 8.20 3.66
C VAL A 55 2.34 8.25 2.39
N TRP A 56 2.80 7.09 1.94
CA TRP A 56 3.60 6.96 0.73
C TRP A 56 3.05 5.87 -0.18
N ALA A 57 2.94 6.16 -1.48
CA ALA A 57 2.47 5.20 -2.48
C ALA A 57 3.39 3.97 -2.58
N ASN A 58 4.71 4.16 -2.51
CA ASN A 58 5.68 3.07 -2.56
C ASN A 58 5.62 2.15 -1.33
N LEU A 59 5.51 2.68 -0.11
CA LEU A 59 5.32 1.85 1.08
C LEU A 59 4.02 1.05 1.00
N THR A 60 2.94 1.70 0.56
CA THR A 60 1.63 1.06 0.40
C THR A 60 1.70 -0.08 -0.62
N TRP A 61 2.32 0.16 -1.78
CA TRP A 61 2.51 -0.85 -2.82
C TRP A 61 3.43 -1.99 -2.39
N LEU A 62 4.54 -1.70 -1.69
CA LEU A 62 5.45 -2.73 -1.18
C LEU A 62 4.76 -3.64 -0.15
N CYS A 63 3.91 -3.08 0.71
CA CYS A 63 3.10 -3.88 1.62
C CYS A 63 2.10 -4.76 0.86
N ALA A 64 1.49 -4.25 -0.21
CA ALA A 64 0.61 -5.03 -1.08
C ALA A 64 1.35 -6.21 -1.71
N LEU A 65 2.55 -5.97 -2.24
CA LEU A 65 3.42 -7.02 -2.78
C LEU A 65 3.75 -8.08 -1.73
N GLY A 66 4.12 -7.67 -0.52
CA GLY A 66 4.41 -8.62 0.56
C GLY A 66 3.22 -9.52 0.90
N PHE A 67 2.02 -8.96 1.01
CA PHE A 67 0.82 -9.78 1.22
C PHE A 67 0.55 -10.74 0.06
N GLU A 68 0.71 -10.29 -1.18
CA GLU A 68 0.53 -11.15 -2.36
C GLU A 68 1.54 -12.31 -2.38
N LEU A 69 2.81 -12.06 -2.05
CA LEU A 69 3.85 -13.10 -1.96
C LEU A 69 3.52 -14.18 -0.92
N HIS A 70 2.65 -13.88 0.04
CA HIS A 70 2.19 -14.80 1.07
C HIS A 70 0.75 -15.30 0.86
N GLY A 71 0.14 -15.05 -0.30
CA GLY A 71 -1.20 -15.51 -0.65
C GLY A 71 -2.35 -14.73 0.01
N GLU A 72 -2.07 -13.59 0.63
CA GLU A 72 -3.05 -12.71 1.27
C GLU A 72 -3.67 -11.74 0.26
N THR A 73 -4.32 -12.30 -0.78
CA THR A 73 -4.81 -11.56 -1.96
C THR A 73 -5.74 -10.41 -1.60
N GLU A 74 -6.72 -10.60 -0.71
CA GLU A 74 -7.68 -9.55 -0.35
C GLU A 74 -6.99 -8.33 0.28
N ARG A 75 -5.99 -8.55 1.14
CA ARG A 75 -5.22 -7.47 1.77
C ARG A 75 -4.33 -6.77 0.76
N ALA A 76 -3.71 -7.53 -0.15
CA ALA A 76 -2.95 -6.96 -1.24
C ALA A 76 -3.82 -6.04 -2.12
N GLU A 77 -5.01 -6.49 -2.52
CA GLU A 77 -5.95 -5.70 -3.33
C GLU A 77 -6.43 -4.44 -2.61
N ALA A 78 -6.73 -4.52 -1.32
CA ALA A 78 -7.13 -3.36 -0.53
C ALA A 78 -6.03 -2.27 -0.54
N LEU A 79 -4.76 -2.67 -0.41
CA LEU A 79 -3.63 -1.74 -0.48
C LEU A 79 -3.39 -1.21 -1.90
N ARG A 80 -3.55 -2.04 -2.95
CA ARG A 80 -3.48 -1.58 -4.35
C ARG A 80 -4.54 -0.53 -4.65
N ALA A 81 -5.78 -0.73 -4.18
CA ALA A 81 -6.84 0.26 -4.28
C ALA A 81 -6.49 1.57 -3.54
N GLN A 82 -5.80 1.50 -2.40
CA GLN A 82 -5.30 2.68 -1.70
C GLN A 82 -4.21 3.41 -2.47
N VAL A 83 -3.34 2.72 -3.22
CA VAL A 83 -2.37 3.37 -4.13
C VAL A 83 -3.08 4.20 -5.18
N LEU A 84 -4.13 3.66 -5.82
CA LEU A 84 -4.93 4.41 -6.81
C LEU A 84 -5.61 5.62 -6.18
N ARG A 85 -6.24 5.43 -5.01
CA ARG A 85 -6.88 6.53 -4.26
C ARG A 85 -5.89 7.63 -3.88
N PHE A 86 -4.70 7.25 -3.39
CA PHE A 86 -3.63 8.21 -3.10
C PHE A 86 -3.30 9.03 -4.34
N ALA A 87 -3.11 8.36 -5.46
CA ALA A 87 -2.71 8.98 -6.72
C ALA A 87 -3.74 10.02 -7.19
N GLU A 88 -5.02 9.64 -7.16
CA GLU A 88 -6.16 10.47 -7.54
C GLU A 88 -6.37 11.64 -6.57
N GLU A 89 -6.54 11.36 -5.28
CA GLU A 89 -6.98 12.36 -4.31
C GLU A 89 -5.84 13.23 -3.80
N ALA A 90 -4.63 12.67 -3.64
CA ALA A 90 -3.46 13.44 -3.24
C ALA A 90 -2.79 14.15 -4.43
N GLY A 91 -3.12 13.78 -5.68
CA GLY A 91 -2.69 14.51 -6.89
C GLY A 91 -1.27 14.18 -7.37
N MET A 92 -0.90 12.90 -7.43
CA MET A 92 0.44 12.44 -7.85
C MET A 92 1.60 13.11 -7.11
N ARG A 93 1.43 13.22 -5.79
CA ARG A 93 2.39 13.85 -4.89
C ARG A 93 3.36 12.81 -4.34
N GLU A 94 4.44 13.31 -3.75
CA GLU A 94 5.51 12.46 -3.20
C GLU A 94 5.03 11.67 -1.96
N TYR A 95 4.31 12.34 -1.07
CA TYR A 95 3.66 11.77 0.11
C TYR A 95 2.42 12.58 0.45
N ALA A 96 1.56 12.10 1.34
CA ALA A 96 0.35 12.81 1.75
C ALA A 96 0.19 12.84 3.27
N ASP A 97 -0.48 13.89 3.75
CA ASP A 97 -0.92 13.97 5.15
C ASP A 97 -1.94 12.83 5.40
N PRO A 98 -1.69 11.92 6.36
CA PRO A 98 -2.53 10.73 6.58
C PRO A 98 -3.94 11.06 7.07
N ARG A 99 -4.16 12.27 7.58
CA ARG A 99 -5.44 12.69 8.16
C ARG A 99 -6.35 13.35 7.14
N THR A 100 -5.77 14.06 6.17
CA THR A 100 -6.52 14.89 5.22
C THR A 100 -6.39 14.43 3.77
N GLY A 101 -5.39 13.61 3.45
CA GLY A 101 -5.06 13.25 2.07
C GLY A 101 -4.37 14.37 1.30
N HIS A 102 -4.11 15.51 1.95
CA HIS A 102 -3.44 16.62 1.29
C HIS A 102 -2.04 16.19 0.87
N GLY A 103 -1.78 16.21 -0.44
CA GLY A 103 -0.50 15.80 -0.97
C GLY A 103 0.61 16.83 -0.74
N LEU A 104 1.74 16.36 -0.27
CA LEU A 104 2.91 17.10 0.18
C LEU A 104 4.14 16.75 -0.69
N GLY A 105 5.26 17.44 -0.45
CA GLY A 105 6.51 17.19 -1.19
C GLY A 105 6.47 17.62 -2.65
N ALA A 106 7.11 16.86 -3.53
CA ALA A 106 7.14 17.11 -4.98
C ALA A 106 5.77 16.91 -5.66
N ARG A 107 5.54 17.60 -6.79
CA ARG A 107 4.38 17.38 -7.70
C ARG A 107 4.80 16.46 -8.85
N ARG A 108 3.84 15.73 -9.45
CA ARG A 108 4.07 14.83 -10.59
C ARG A 108 5.20 13.84 -10.29
N PHE A 109 5.14 13.22 -9.11
CA PHE A 109 6.22 12.41 -8.59
C PHE A 109 6.28 11.04 -9.29
N SER A 110 7.47 10.67 -9.78
CA SER A 110 7.63 9.53 -10.69
C SER A 110 7.31 8.19 -10.04
N TRP A 111 7.64 7.97 -8.76
CA TRP A 111 7.27 6.70 -8.10
C TRP A 111 5.76 6.55 -8.01
N THR A 112 5.06 7.61 -7.62
CA THR A 112 3.60 7.59 -7.55
C THR A 112 3.01 7.25 -8.91
N ALA A 113 3.45 7.93 -9.98
CA ALA A 113 2.99 7.65 -11.33
C ALA A 113 3.31 6.21 -11.78
N ALA A 114 4.54 5.73 -11.58
CA ALA A 114 4.97 4.40 -11.98
C ALA A 114 4.17 3.30 -11.26
N LEU A 115 3.92 3.46 -9.96
CA LEU A 115 3.17 2.49 -9.16
C LEU A 115 1.68 2.51 -9.49
N THR A 116 1.10 3.67 -9.80
CA THR A 116 -0.27 3.76 -10.32
C THR A 116 -0.39 3.00 -11.63
N LEU A 117 0.51 3.24 -12.59
CA LEU A 117 0.53 2.51 -13.86
C LEU A 117 0.67 1.00 -13.65
N ARG A 118 1.53 0.60 -12.72
CA ARG A 118 1.72 -0.81 -12.37
C ARG A 118 0.43 -1.46 -11.87
N VAL A 119 -0.27 -0.83 -10.94
CA VAL A 119 -1.54 -1.35 -10.40
C VAL A 119 -2.62 -1.42 -11.47
N LEU A 120 -2.76 -0.37 -12.30
CA LEU A 120 -3.75 -0.37 -13.40
C LEU A 120 -3.47 -1.48 -14.42
N ALA A 121 -2.19 -1.72 -14.75
CA ALA A 121 -1.82 -2.79 -15.66
C ALA A 121 -2.15 -4.19 -15.09
N GLU A 122 -1.96 -4.39 -13.79
CA GLU A 122 -2.32 -5.65 -13.12
C GLU A 122 -3.83 -5.88 -13.09
N GLN A 123 -4.64 -4.83 -12.86
CA GLN A 123 -6.10 -4.93 -12.94
C GLN A 123 -6.57 -5.28 -14.35
N GLY A 124 -6.06 -4.58 -15.37
CA GLY A 124 -6.40 -4.86 -16.76
C GLY A 124 -6.01 -6.28 -17.22
N ALA A 125 -4.88 -6.81 -16.76
CA ALA A 125 -4.49 -8.19 -17.05
C ALA A 125 -5.42 -9.22 -16.40
N ARG A 126 -5.97 -8.93 -15.22
CA ARG A 126 -6.91 -9.82 -14.51
C ARG A 126 -8.30 -9.82 -15.12
N GLU A 127 -8.77 -8.67 -15.60
CA GLU A 127 -10.06 -8.57 -16.30
C GLU A 127 -10.07 -9.27 -17.66
N GLN A 128 -8.90 -9.50 -18.26
CA GLN A 128 -8.73 -10.20 -19.54
C GLN A 128 -8.66 -11.72 -19.41
N LEU A 129 -8.56 -12.28 -18.19
CA LEU A 129 -8.61 -13.72 -17.96
C LEU A 129 -10.09 -14.19 -18.05
N PRO A 130 -10.44 -15.14 -18.94
CA PRO A 130 -11.81 -15.60 -19.06
C PRO A 130 -12.28 -16.28 -17.76
N SER A 131 -13.51 -15.98 -17.35
CA SER A 131 -14.26 -16.74 -16.34
C SER A 131 -14.37 -18.18 -16.83
N ASN A 132 -13.62 -19.11 -16.23
CA ASN A 132 -13.80 -20.54 -16.45
C ASN A 132 -15.14 -20.96 -15.84
N SER A 133 -16.23 -20.76 -16.58
CA SER A 133 -17.58 -21.19 -16.26
C SER A 133 -18.22 -21.94 -17.42
N ASP A 134 -17.45 -22.76 -18.13
CA ASP A 134 -17.96 -23.77 -19.06
C ASP A 134 -17.17 -25.07 -18.86
N GLY A 135 -17.55 -25.83 -17.83
CA GLY A 135 -17.21 -27.25 -17.75
C GLY A 135 -18.14 -28.04 -18.66
N PRO A 136 -17.67 -29.09 -19.35
CA PRO A 136 -18.51 -29.83 -20.30
C PRO A 136 -19.63 -30.56 -19.56
N SER A 137 -20.88 -30.31 -19.97
CA SER A 137 -22.03 -31.19 -19.70
C SER A 137 -22.26 -32.10 -20.89
#